data_AF-A0A540W6V4-F1
#
_entry.id   AF-A0A540W6V4-F1
#
_cell.length_a   1.000
_cell.length_b   1.000
_cell.length_c   1.000
_cell.angle_alpha   90.00
_cell.angle_beta   90.00
_cell.angle_gamma   90.00
#
_symmetry.space_group_name_H-M   'P 1'
#
loop_
_entity.id
_entity.type
_entity.pdbx_description
1 polymer ?
#
loop_
_entity_poly.entity_id
_entity_poly.type
_entity_poly.pdbx_seq_one_letter_code
_entity_poly.pdbx_strand_id
1 'polypeptide(L)'
;MMTTHDHHEVAAHDQAGSAHWIAHVPAHEPREGDPHYHLFHAAKERMRRLGLLKCAIPGCTFPGPIELHHTHVEFSLAGGVDLELASQAFGHHFEDDTDFAAWVESPGNLEPLCPVHHRTHLGVHVLPGPLWEPLRVWRADMAPPAEAVPAREVTG
;
A
#
# COMPACT_ATOMS: atom_id res chain seq x y z
N MET A 1 -7.64 31.39 -33.05
CA MET A 1 -8.97 30.82 -32.78
C MET A 1 -8.80 29.80 -31.66
N MET A 2 -9.38 30.08 -30.49
CA MET A 2 -9.32 29.20 -29.32
C MET A 2 -10.56 28.31 -29.39
N THR A 3 -10.38 27.01 -29.61
CA THR A 3 -11.48 26.04 -29.60
C THR A 3 -11.97 25.89 -28.17
N THR A 4 -13.18 26.41 -27.90
CA THR A 4 -13.92 26.11 -26.68
C THR A 4 -14.25 24.63 -26.69
N HIS A 5 -13.60 23.84 -25.82
CA HIS A 5 -13.97 22.46 -25.59
C HIS A 5 -15.22 22.48 -24.70
N ASP A 6 -16.31 21.92 -25.21
CA ASP A 6 -17.54 21.76 -24.44
C ASP A 6 -17.29 20.63 -23.42
N HIS A 7 -17.05 21.01 -22.16
CA HIS A 7 -16.80 20.07 -21.08
C HIS A 7 -18.13 19.56 -20.54
N HIS A 8 -18.64 18.48 -21.11
CA HIS A 8 -19.77 17.77 -20.50
C HIS A 8 -19.32 17.01 -19.24
N GLU A 9 -20.09 17.16 -18.16
CA GLU A 9 -19.87 16.39 -16.93
C GLU A 9 -20.10 14.90 -17.20
N VAL A 10 -19.19 14.06 -16.69
CA VAL A 10 -19.33 12.61 -16.73
C VAL A 10 -20.12 12.17 -15.50
N ALA A 11 -21.23 11.45 -15.71
CA ALA A 11 -22.03 10.91 -14.62
C ALA A 11 -21.23 9.91 -13.76
N ALA A 12 -21.56 9.85 -12.47
CA ALA A 12 -21.06 8.80 -11.59
C ALA A 12 -21.44 7.43 -12.15
N HIS A 13 -20.49 6.50 -12.15
CA HIS A 13 -20.67 5.16 -12.67
C HIS A 13 -19.76 4.20 -11.94
N ASP A 14 -20.18 2.93 -11.89
CA ASP A 14 -19.39 1.83 -11.38
C ASP A 14 -18.72 1.09 -12.53
N GLN A 15 -17.52 0.56 -12.28
CA GLN A 15 -16.81 -0.27 -13.24
C GLN A 15 -16.45 -1.62 -12.60
N ALA A 16 -17.08 -2.69 -13.08
CA ALA A 16 -16.70 -4.04 -12.69
C ALA A 16 -15.41 -4.47 -13.41
N GLY A 17 -14.51 -5.16 -12.69
CA GLY A 17 -13.26 -5.64 -13.24
C GLY A 17 -12.77 -6.92 -12.56
N SER A 18 -12.04 -7.74 -13.32
CA SER A 18 -11.37 -8.95 -12.86
C SER A 18 -9.92 -8.92 -13.30
N ALA A 19 -9.01 -9.42 -12.45
CA ALA A 19 -7.59 -9.48 -12.75
C ALA A 19 -7.03 -10.87 -12.41
N HIS A 20 -6.13 -11.35 -13.27
CA HIS A 20 -5.38 -12.60 -13.09
C HIS A 20 -3.89 -12.27 -13.23
N TRP A 21 -3.08 -12.58 -12.23
CA TRP A 21 -1.65 -12.29 -12.25
C TRP A 21 -0.82 -13.43 -11.68
N ILE A 22 0.44 -13.47 -12.09
CA ILE A 22 1.50 -14.29 -11.50
C ILE A 22 2.51 -13.32 -10.91
N ALA A 23 2.75 -13.42 -9.60
CA ALA A 23 3.78 -12.64 -8.93
C ALA A 23 5.10 -13.41 -8.96
N HIS A 24 6.16 -12.76 -9.45
CA HIS A 24 7.52 -13.29 -9.39
C HIS A 24 8.24 -12.65 -8.21
N VAL A 25 8.51 -13.47 -7.19
CA VAL A 25 9.22 -13.06 -5.99
C VAL A 25 10.68 -13.54 -6.12
N PRO A 26 11.69 -12.66 -6.03
CA PRO A 26 13.09 -13.08 -6.08
C PRO A 26 13.45 -13.94 -4.86
N ALA A 27 14.60 -14.61 -4.91
CA ALA A 27 15.09 -15.34 -3.74
C ALA A 27 15.36 -14.36 -2.58
N HIS A 28 14.91 -14.73 -1.39
CA HIS A 28 15.13 -13.95 -0.17
C HIS A 28 15.20 -14.90 1.04
N GLU A 29 15.91 -14.47 2.09
CA GLU A 29 15.95 -15.19 3.36
C GLU A 29 14.67 -14.94 4.19
N PRO A 30 14.40 -15.73 5.23
CA PRO A 30 13.39 -15.40 6.22
C PRO A 30 13.69 -14.06 6.87
N ARG A 31 12.64 -13.26 7.09
CA ARG A 31 12.76 -11.92 7.67
C ARG A 31 13.35 -11.93 9.07
N GLU A 32 13.14 -12.99 9.85
CA GLU A 32 13.73 -13.12 11.20
C GLU A 32 15.27 -13.12 11.19
N GLY A 33 15.89 -13.47 10.05
CA GLY A 33 17.34 -13.41 9.85
C GLY A 33 17.85 -12.08 9.32
N ASP A 34 16.97 -11.15 8.94
CA ASP A 34 17.38 -9.84 8.42
C ASP A 34 17.99 -8.98 9.54
N PRO A 35 19.24 -8.49 9.37
CA PRO A 35 19.87 -7.61 10.35
C PRO A 35 19.07 -6.32 10.60
N HIS A 36 18.22 -5.88 9.66
CA HIS A 36 17.43 -4.66 9.77
C HIS A 36 16.03 -4.86 10.38
N TYR A 37 15.60 -6.09 10.67
CA TYR A 37 14.26 -6.36 11.21
C TYR A 37 13.97 -5.65 12.55
N HIS A 38 15.02 -5.34 13.32
CA HIS A 38 14.89 -4.54 14.53
C HIS A 38 14.37 -3.11 14.27
N LEU A 39 14.61 -2.55 13.07
CA LEU A 39 14.13 -1.23 12.65
C LEU A 39 12.61 -1.21 12.51
N PHE A 40 12.01 -2.27 11.96
CA PHE A 40 10.56 -2.40 11.86
C PHE A 40 9.88 -2.45 13.23
N HIS A 41 10.46 -3.21 14.16
CA HIS A 41 9.98 -3.24 15.54
C HIS A 41 10.12 -1.88 16.22
N ALA A 42 11.25 -1.19 16.02
CA ALA A 42 11.47 0.16 16.53
C ALA A 42 10.47 1.17 15.94
N ALA A 43 10.17 1.08 14.63
CA ALA A 43 9.18 1.89 13.95
C ALA A 43 7.77 1.64 14.52
N LYS A 44 7.38 0.38 14.68
CA LYS A 44 6.08 -0.01 15.27
C LYS A 44 5.92 0.52 16.68
N GLU A 45 6.96 0.37 17.50
CA GLU A 45 6.95 0.86 18.89
C GLU A 45 6.92 2.39 18.93
N ARG A 46 7.66 3.08 18.05
CA ARG A 46 7.58 4.54 17.93
C ARG A 46 6.17 5.00 17.55
N MET A 47 5.54 4.38 16.56
CA MET A 47 4.15 4.68 16.18
C MET A 47 3.19 4.46 17.35
N ARG A 48 3.37 3.38 18.13
CA ARG A 48 2.57 3.11 19.33
C ARG A 48 2.71 4.23 20.35
N ARG A 49 3.93 4.62 20.71
CA ARG A 49 4.18 5.72 21.67
C ARG A 49 3.60 7.06 21.22
N LEU A 50 3.56 7.31 19.91
CA LEU A 50 3.02 8.54 19.33
C LEU A 50 1.48 8.50 19.13
N GLY A 51 0.81 7.40 19.46
CA GLY A 51 -0.62 7.23 19.17
C GLY A 51 -0.95 7.12 17.68
N LEU A 52 0.05 6.77 16.86
CA LEU A 52 -0.03 6.64 15.40
C LEU A 52 -0.19 5.18 14.95
N LEU A 53 -0.07 4.20 15.86
CA LEU A 53 -0.31 2.79 15.54
C LEU A 53 -1.81 2.48 15.45
N LYS A 54 -2.44 3.04 14.42
CA LYS A 54 -3.84 2.89 14.02
C LYS A 54 -3.90 2.71 12.51
N CYS A 55 -4.97 2.11 11.98
CA CYS A 55 -5.08 1.93 10.54
C CYS A 55 -5.01 3.28 9.81
N ALA A 56 -4.19 3.36 8.76
CA ALA A 56 -3.99 4.57 7.98
C ALA A 56 -5.23 5.01 7.18
N ILE A 57 -6.19 4.09 6.96
CA ILE A 57 -7.44 4.41 6.27
C ILE A 57 -8.37 5.20 7.20
N PRO A 58 -8.75 6.45 6.86
CA PRO A 58 -9.64 7.28 7.66
C PRO A 58 -10.98 6.59 7.92
N GLY A 59 -11.53 6.78 9.13
CA GLY A 59 -12.82 6.19 9.52
C GLY A 59 -12.78 4.68 9.78
N CYS A 60 -11.64 4.01 9.61
CA CYS A 60 -11.50 2.61 9.97
C CYS A 60 -11.64 2.42 11.49
N THR A 61 -12.66 1.66 11.90
CA THR A 61 -12.94 1.33 13.32
C THR A 61 -12.66 -0.14 13.65
N PHE A 62 -11.85 -0.83 12.85
CA PHE A 62 -11.56 -2.25 13.07
C PHE A 62 -10.92 -2.47 14.47
N PRO A 63 -11.48 -3.35 15.31
CA PRO A 63 -11.08 -3.46 16.72
C PRO A 63 -9.87 -4.37 16.96
N GLY A 64 -9.32 -4.99 15.91
CA GLY A 64 -8.20 -5.94 16.05
C GLY A 64 -6.81 -5.31 15.94
N PRO A 65 -5.76 -6.14 15.90
CA PRO A 65 -4.38 -5.66 15.93
C PRO A 65 -4.03 -4.83 14.70
N ILE A 66 -3.09 -3.91 14.86
CA ILE A 66 -2.48 -3.18 13.74
C ILE A 66 -1.19 -3.87 13.31
N GLU A 67 -1.10 -4.12 12.02
CA GLU A 67 0.04 -4.65 11.29
C GLU A 67 0.79 -3.48 10.64
N LEU A 68 2.08 -3.65 10.36
CA LEU A 68 2.79 -2.72 9.48
C LEU A 68 2.98 -3.40 8.13
N HIS A 69 2.75 -2.64 7.07
CA HIS A 69 2.89 -3.03 5.67
C HIS A 69 4.04 -2.24 5.04
N HIS A 70 4.76 -2.85 4.10
CA HIS A 70 5.79 -2.16 3.33
C HIS A 70 5.17 -1.41 2.13
N THR A 71 5.12 -0.08 2.19
CA THR A 71 4.29 0.76 1.31
C THR A 71 4.77 0.82 -0.14
N HIS A 72 6.08 0.85 -0.37
CA HIS A 72 6.67 1.06 -1.69
C HIS A 72 7.36 -0.19 -2.22
N VAL A 73 8.17 -0.83 -1.37
CA VAL A 73 8.89 -2.06 -1.71
C VAL A 73 8.70 -3.07 -0.60
N GLU A 74 8.07 -4.20 -0.92
CA GLU A 74 7.97 -5.33 0.00
C GLU A 74 9.33 -5.94 0.29
N PHE A 75 9.55 -6.35 1.55
CA PHE A 75 10.76 -7.04 1.98
C PHE A 75 11.14 -8.19 1.03
N SER A 76 10.16 -9.00 0.62
CA SER A 76 10.39 -10.14 -0.27
C SER A 76 10.80 -9.76 -1.70
N LEU A 77 10.59 -8.51 -2.11
CA LEU A 77 10.93 -8.00 -3.43
C LEU A 77 12.23 -7.18 -3.43
N ALA A 78 12.78 -6.85 -2.25
CA ALA A 78 13.90 -5.93 -2.11
C ALA A 78 15.13 -6.36 -2.93
N GLY A 79 15.46 -7.64 -2.97
CA GLY A 79 16.60 -8.17 -3.74
C GLY A 79 16.44 -8.11 -5.27
N GLY A 80 15.28 -7.69 -5.77
CA GLY A 80 15.03 -7.46 -7.20
C GLY A 80 15.04 -5.98 -7.62
N VAL A 81 15.36 -5.06 -6.70
CA VAL A 81 15.27 -3.62 -6.94
C VAL A 81 16.58 -3.05 -7.47
N ASP A 82 16.48 -2.21 -8.50
CA ASP A 82 17.57 -1.35 -8.96
C ASP A 82 17.62 -0.08 -8.11
N LEU A 83 18.75 0.18 -7.45
CA LEU A 83 18.88 1.27 -6.48
C LEU A 83 18.84 2.66 -7.12
N GLU A 84 19.31 2.82 -8.35
CA GLU A 84 19.27 4.11 -9.06
C GLU A 84 17.81 4.45 -9.42
N LEU A 85 17.07 3.47 -9.93
CA LEU A 85 15.64 3.65 -10.23
C LEU A 85 14.82 3.89 -8.96
N ALA A 86 15.10 3.15 -7.87
CA ALA A 86 14.43 3.37 -6.60
C ALA A 86 14.70 4.76 -6.03
N SER A 87 15.95 5.23 -6.10
CA SER A 87 16.35 6.58 -5.70
C SER A 87 15.55 7.65 -6.43
N GLN A 88 15.41 7.51 -7.76
CA GLN A 88 14.63 8.43 -8.59
C GLN A 88 13.13 8.37 -8.28
N ALA A 89 12.57 7.17 -8.16
CA ALA A 89 11.13 6.97 -7.96
C ALA A 89 10.64 7.47 -6.59
N PHE A 90 11.45 7.27 -5.55
CA PHE A 90 11.06 7.58 -4.16
C PHE A 90 11.71 8.86 -3.62
N GLY A 91 12.55 9.54 -4.41
CA GLY A 91 13.23 10.77 -3.99
C GLY A 91 14.26 10.54 -2.87
N HIS A 92 14.88 9.37 -2.87
CA HIS A 92 15.92 8.97 -1.93
C HIS A 92 17.28 8.90 -2.64
N HIS A 93 18.35 8.79 -1.87
CA HIS A 93 19.68 8.44 -2.38
C HIS A 93 20.16 7.24 -1.59
N PHE A 94 20.26 6.08 -2.24
CA PHE A 94 20.76 4.85 -1.63
C PHE A 94 22.22 4.67 -2.00
N GLU A 95 23.09 4.52 -1.00
CA GLU A 95 24.53 4.33 -1.23
C GLU A 95 24.85 2.90 -1.68
N ASP A 96 24.18 1.91 -1.08
CA ASP A 96 24.35 0.49 -1.36
C ASP A 96 23.12 -0.34 -0.92
N ASP A 97 23.20 -1.66 -1.12
CA ASP A 97 22.13 -2.61 -0.76
C ASP A 97 21.84 -2.63 0.75
N THR A 98 22.83 -2.32 1.60
CA THR A 98 22.66 -2.31 3.07
C THR A 98 21.84 -1.11 3.50
N ASP A 99 22.15 0.07 2.94
CA ASP A 99 21.36 1.29 3.17
C ASP A 99 19.92 1.12 2.65
N PHE A 100 19.75 0.56 1.45
CA PHE A 100 18.43 0.26 0.91
C PHE A 100 17.64 -0.74 1.77
N ALA A 101 18.25 -1.84 2.19
CA ALA A 101 17.60 -2.82 3.07
C ALA A 101 17.19 -2.20 4.42
N ALA A 102 18.02 -1.31 4.96
CA ALA A 102 17.67 -0.56 6.17
C ALA A 102 16.45 0.35 5.95
N TRP A 103 16.36 1.03 4.80
CA TRP A 103 15.20 1.85 4.44
C TRP A 103 13.93 1.02 4.26
N VAL A 104 14.02 -0.15 3.62
CA VAL A 104 12.86 -1.05 3.43
C VAL A 104 12.18 -1.35 4.77
N GLU A 105 12.95 -1.57 5.83
CA GLU A 105 12.47 -1.89 7.18
C GLU A 105 12.19 -0.64 8.06
N SER A 106 12.24 0.57 7.50
CA SER A 106 12.21 1.84 8.24
C SER A 106 10.97 2.71 7.98
N PRO A 107 10.68 3.70 8.86
CA PRO A 107 9.66 4.71 8.57
C PRO A 107 9.92 5.41 7.23
N GLY A 108 8.89 5.58 6.41
CA GLY A 108 9.01 6.02 5.02
C GLY A 108 8.57 4.91 4.05
N ASN A 109 8.91 3.66 4.35
CA ASN A 109 8.38 2.49 3.65
C ASN A 109 7.39 1.69 4.51
N LEU A 110 6.98 2.17 5.70
CA LEU A 110 6.09 1.44 6.60
C LEU A 110 4.78 2.16 6.87
N GLU A 111 3.67 1.45 6.69
CA GLU A 111 2.31 1.96 6.94
C GLU A 111 1.54 1.07 7.93
N PRO A 112 0.90 1.64 8.96
CA PRO A 112 0.08 0.89 9.89
C PRO A 112 -1.31 0.57 9.28
N LEU A 113 -1.64 -0.71 9.15
CA LEU A 113 -2.91 -1.18 8.58
C LEU A 113 -3.60 -2.20 9.50
N CYS A 114 -4.93 -2.24 9.45
CA CYS A 114 -5.66 -3.37 10.04
C CYS A 114 -5.58 -4.60 9.10
N PRO A 115 -5.84 -5.82 9.58
CA PRO A 115 -5.80 -7.04 8.77
C PRO A 115 -6.69 -7.00 7.53
N VAL A 116 -7.81 -6.27 7.58
CA VAL A 116 -8.70 -6.06 6.42
C VAL A 116 -7.99 -5.23 5.35
N HIS A 117 -7.58 -4.02 5.68
CA HIS A 117 -6.88 -3.13 4.74
C HIS A 117 -5.45 -3.57 4.41
N HIS A 118 -4.91 -4.55 5.12
CA HIS A 118 -3.63 -5.14 4.78
C HIS A 118 -3.80 -6.33 3.81
N ARG A 119 -4.53 -7.40 4.21
CA ARG A 119 -4.40 -8.73 3.59
C ARG A 119 -5.66 -9.29 2.93
N THR A 120 -6.82 -8.66 3.08
CA THR A 120 -8.06 -9.18 2.47
C THR A 120 -8.28 -8.60 1.07
N HIS A 121 -9.42 -8.88 0.46
CA HIS A 121 -9.80 -8.39 -0.86
C HIS A 121 -9.98 -6.86 -0.95
N LEU A 122 -10.06 -6.16 0.19
CA LEU A 122 -10.04 -4.70 0.28
C LEU A 122 -8.67 -4.17 0.76
N GLY A 123 -7.67 -5.06 0.80
CA GLY A 123 -6.35 -4.74 1.30
C GLY A 123 -5.41 -4.25 0.21
N VAL A 124 -4.36 -3.57 0.64
CA VAL A 124 -3.26 -3.07 -0.22
C VAL A 124 -2.61 -4.15 -1.07
N HIS A 125 -2.59 -5.40 -0.59
CA HIS A 125 -2.05 -6.54 -1.36
C HIS A 125 -2.95 -7.00 -2.51
N VAL A 126 -4.17 -6.48 -2.62
CA VAL A 126 -5.17 -6.92 -3.61
C VAL A 126 -5.68 -5.77 -4.46
N LEU A 127 -5.94 -4.60 -3.86
CA LEU A 127 -6.44 -3.45 -4.61
C LEU A 127 -5.33 -2.82 -5.46
N PRO A 128 -5.57 -2.50 -6.74
CA PRO A 128 -4.59 -1.82 -7.56
C PRO A 128 -4.35 -0.39 -7.03
N GLY A 129 -3.14 0.13 -7.23
CA GLY A 129 -2.72 1.45 -6.76
C GLY A 129 -3.75 2.57 -7.00
N PRO A 130 -4.34 2.72 -8.20
CA PRO A 130 -5.36 3.75 -8.45
C PRO A 130 -6.63 3.67 -7.58
N LEU A 131 -6.94 2.51 -7.01
CA LEU A 131 -8.06 2.34 -6.06
C LEU A 131 -7.58 2.41 -4.61
N TRP A 132 -6.37 1.93 -4.32
CA TRP A 132 -5.79 1.93 -2.99
C TRP A 132 -5.34 3.32 -2.53
N GLU A 133 -4.57 4.03 -3.35
CA GLU A 133 -3.96 5.32 -2.98
C GLU A 133 -4.98 6.37 -2.51
N PRO A 134 -6.13 6.55 -3.20
CA PRO A 134 -7.13 7.53 -2.78
C PRO A 134 -7.78 7.23 -1.41
N LEU A 135 -7.78 5.97 -0.93
CA LEU A 135 -8.43 5.59 0.33
C LEU A 135 -7.92 6.41 1.53
N ARG A 136 -6.66 6.86 1.49
CA ARG A 136 -6.02 7.66 2.56
C ARG A 136 -6.63 9.05 2.72
N VAL A 137 -7.26 9.57 1.67
CA VAL A 137 -7.77 10.94 1.60
C VAL A 137 -9.21 10.99 1.09
N TRP A 138 -9.86 9.84 0.98
CA TRP A 138 -11.21 9.74 0.42
C TRP A 138 -12.22 10.44 1.32
N ARG A 139 -13.19 11.11 0.69
CA ARG A 139 -14.24 11.80 1.43
C ARG A 139 -15.17 10.78 2.08
N ALA A 140 -15.48 10.99 3.35
CA ALA A 140 -16.35 10.09 4.12
C ALA A 140 -17.83 10.12 3.68
N ASP A 141 -18.24 11.10 2.86
CA ASP A 141 -19.61 11.23 2.35
C ASP A 141 -19.80 10.60 0.96
N MET A 142 -18.79 9.91 0.44
CA MET A 142 -18.84 9.20 -0.84
C MET A 142 -18.71 7.69 -0.62
N ALA A 143 -19.27 6.90 -1.54
CA ALA A 143 -18.99 5.47 -1.63
C ALA A 143 -17.47 5.26 -1.77
N PRO A 144 -16.89 4.19 -1.19
CA PRO A 144 -15.45 3.95 -1.30
C PRO A 144 -15.05 3.72 -2.77
N PRO A 145 -13.79 4.01 -3.16
CA PRO A 145 -13.27 3.75 -4.50
C PRO A 145 -13.39 2.29 -4.96
N ALA A 146 -13.45 1.36 -4.01
CA ALA A 146 -13.64 -0.05 -4.25
C ALA A 146 -14.46 -0.69 -3.12
N GLU A 147 -15.31 -1.64 -3.47
CA GLU A 147 -16.06 -2.47 -2.54
C GLU A 147 -16.06 -3.94 -2.96
N ALA A 148 -16.39 -4.79 -2.01
CA ALA A 148 -16.44 -6.23 -2.22
C ALA A 148 -17.82 -6.62 -2.75
N VAL A 149 -17.87 -7.09 -3.99
CA VAL A 149 -19.10 -7.61 -4.59
C VAL A 149 -19.05 -9.15 -4.58
N PRO A 150 -20.05 -9.85 -4.01
CA PRO A 150 -20.12 -11.31 -4.09
C PRO A 150 -20.08 -11.79 -5.54
N ALA A 151 -19.34 -12.86 -5.82
CA ALA A 151 -19.14 -13.36 -7.19
C ALA A 151 -20.46 -13.62 -7.96
N ARG A 152 -21.53 -14.03 -7.25
CA ARG A 152 -22.87 -14.26 -7.81
C ARG A 152 -23.55 -12.99 -8.35
N GLU A 153 -23.09 -11.81 -7.95
CA GLU A 153 -23.66 -10.50 -8.31
C GLU A 153 -22.91 -9.84 -9.48
N VAL A 154 -21.74 -10.36 -9.86
CA VAL A 154 -20.91 -9.83 -10.97
C VAL A 154 -21.32 -10.42 -12.33
N THR A 155 -21.99 -11.57 -12.35
CA THR A 155 -22.38 -12.29 -13.59
C THR A 155 -23.86 -12.14 -13.97
N GLY A 156 -24.50 -11.06 -13.51
CA GLY A 156 -25.88 -10.71 -13.84
C GLY A 156 -26.03 -10.09 -15.23
#